data_AF-A0A9W7D4F5-F1
#
_entry.id   AF-A0A9W7D4F5-F1
#
_cell.length_a   1.000
_cell.length_b   1.000
_cell.length_c   1.000
_cell.angle_alpha   90.00
_cell.angle_beta   90.00
_cell.angle_gamma   90.00
#
_symmetry.space_group_name_H-M   'P 1'
#
loop_
_entity.id
_entity.type
_entity.pdbx_description
1 polymer ?
#
loop_
_entity_poly.entity_id
_entity_poly.type
_entity_poly.pdbx_seq_one_letter_code
_entity_poly.pdbx_strand_id
1 'polypeptide(L)'
;MAPSALWVAMCCHMMKVYQAPTMCLLLVSDNFYTRHTLAKAILAFTDGEMRTLGTARIGLQGKWNGGMLEAAKDRCKGVERGTWELIVADDLPVDWEKQQKLIRTHRNDSLLTNKLN
;
A
#
# COMPACT_ATOMS: atom_id res chain seq x y z
N MET A 1 -15.45 -11.17 9.59
CA MET A 1 -14.03 -10.92 9.91
C MET A 1 -13.34 -10.31 8.71
N ALA A 2 -12.53 -9.26 8.88
CA ALA A 2 -11.77 -8.69 7.77
C ALA A 2 -10.62 -9.64 7.40
N PRO A 3 -10.42 -10.01 6.11
CA PRO A 3 -9.33 -10.90 5.69
C PRO A 3 -7.95 -10.45 6.19
N SER A 4 -7.71 -9.15 6.31
CA SER A 4 -6.48 -8.56 6.85
C SER A 4 -6.14 -9.00 8.27
N ALA A 5 -7.14 -9.20 9.15
CA ALA A 5 -6.90 -9.61 10.53
C ALA A 5 -6.36 -11.05 10.61
N LEU A 6 -6.86 -11.93 9.74
CA LEU A 6 -6.36 -13.30 9.63
C LEU A 6 -4.92 -13.31 9.12
N TRP A 7 -4.60 -12.49 8.11
CA TRP A 7 -3.24 -12.35 7.60
C TRP A 7 -2.25 -11.92 8.68
N VAL A 8 -2.59 -10.91 9.49
CA VAL A 8 -1.74 -10.46 10.59
C VAL A 8 -1.52 -11.60 11.60
N ALA A 9 -2.59 -12.30 12.00
CA ALA A 9 -2.49 -13.43 12.94
C ALA A 9 -1.61 -14.57 12.40
N MET A 10 -1.74 -14.90 11.10
CA MET A 10 -0.91 -15.90 10.44
C MET A 10 0.56 -15.47 10.40
N CYS A 11 0.84 -14.20 10.09
CA CYS A 11 2.20 -13.67 10.10
C CYS A 11 2.82 -13.75 11.50
N CYS A 12 2.10 -13.32 12.54
CA CYS A 12 2.55 -13.44 13.92
C CYS A 12 2.83 -14.90 14.32
N HIS A 13 1.97 -15.83 13.92
CA HIS A 13 2.17 -17.24 14.21
C HIS A 13 3.41 -17.78 13.49
N MET A 14 3.59 -17.45 12.21
CA MET A 14 4.77 -17.83 11.44
C MET A 14 6.06 -17.30 12.09
N MET A 15 6.10 -16.05 12.55
CA MET A 15 7.25 -15.49 13.25
C MET A 15 7.65 -16.29 14.50
N LYS A 16 6.64 -16.77 15.26
CA LYS A 16 6.89 -17.58 16.47
C LYS A 16 7.47 -18.96 16.17
N VAL A 17 7.03 -19.57 15.06
CA VAL A 17 7.42 -20.93 14.70
C VAL A 17 8.71 -20.95 13.87
N TYR A 18 8.91 -19.95 13.01
CA TYR A 18 9.99 -19.87 12.04
C TYR A 18 10.77 -18.56 12.21
N GLN A 19 11.53 -18.47 13.30
CA GLN A 19 12.42 -17.33 13.52
C GLN A 19 13.51 -17.33 12.44
N ALA A 20 13.55 -16.27 11.63
CA ALA A 20 14.60 -16.09 10.65
C ALA A 20 15.92 -15.75 11.36
N PRO A 21 17.07 -16.33 10.97
CA PRO A 21 18.36 -15.99 11.56
C PRO A 21 18.71 -14.50 11.48
N THR A 22 18.15 -13.81 10.47
CA THR A 22 18.33 -12.38 10.22
C THR A 22 17.18 -11.52 10.75
N MET A 23 16.15 -12.12 11.37
CA MET A 23 14.92 -11.43 11.80
C MET A 23 14.28 -10.55 10.72
N CYS A 24 14.41 -10.97 9.45
CA CYS A 24 13.85 -10.25 8.31
C CYS A 24 13.04 -11.22 7.45
N LEU A 25 11.72 -11.13 7.54
CA LEU A 25 10.79 -11.87 6.68
C LEU A 25 10.15 -10.95 5.64
N LEU A 26 9.92 -11.50 4.44
CA LEU A 26 9.25 -10.81 3.36
C LEU A 26 7.92 -11.49 3.05
N LEU A 27 6.81 -10.80 3.32
CA LEU A 27 5.50 -11.19 2.83
C LEU A 27 5.33 -10.69 1.39
N VAL A 28 5.26 -11.59 0.43
CA VAL A 28 4.95 -11.26 -0.96
C VAL A 28 3.48 -11.51 -1.22
N SER A 29 2.75 -10.52 -1.74
CA SER A 29 1.32 -10.66 -2.01
C SER A 29 0.89 -10.00 -3.33
N ASP A 30 -0.25 -10.44 -3.87
CA ASP A 30 -0.84 -9.84 -5.06
C ASP A 30 -1.54 -8.49 -4.75
N ASN A 31 -2.11 -7.84 -5.77
CA ASN A 31 -2.77 -6.54 -5.61
C ASN A 31 -3.99 -6.53 -4.69
N PHE A 32 -4.65 -7.67 -4.51
CA PHE A 32 -5.86 -7.76 -3.70
C PHE A 32 -5.52 -7.62 -2.21
N TYR A 33 -4.37 -8.18 -1.82
CA TYR A 33 -3.87 -8.20 -0.46
C TYR A 33 -2.82 -7.11 -0.17
N THR A 34 -2.14 -6.59 -1.18
CA THR A 34 -1.16 -5.50 -1.01
C THR A 34 -1.87 -4.18 -0.71
N ARG A 35 -1.99 -3.87 0.58
CA ARG A 35 -2.57 -2.62 1.07
C ARG A 35 -1.62 -1.97 2.06
N HIS A 36 -1.44 -0.67 1.95
CA HIS A 36 -0.57 0.10 2.83
C HIS A 36 -0.91 -0.11 4.32
N THR A 37 -2.21 -0.12 4.66
CA THR A 37 -2.67 -0.39 6.03
C THR A 37 -2.33 -1.80 6.53
N LEU A 38 -2.39 -2.81 5.66
CA LEU A 38 -2.00 -4.17 6.02
C LEU A 38 -0.49 -4.27 6.22
N ALA A 39 0.29 -3.69 5.31
CA ALA A 39 1.76 -3.67 5.42
C ALA A 39 2.22 -2.98 6.71
N LYS A 40 1.63 -1.83 7.07
CA LYS A 40 1.91 -1.15 8.35
C LYS A 40 1.50 -1.96 9.56
N ALA A 41 0.34 -2.62 9.51
CA ALA A 41 -0.10 -3.48 10.60
C ALA A 41 0.90 -4.63 10.80
N ILE A 42 1.28 -5.34 9.73
CA ILE A 42 2.26 -6.43 9.80
C ILE A 42 3.59 -5.92 10.35
N LEU A 43 4.10 -4.80 9.84
CA LEU A 43 5.36 -4.22 10.31
C LEU A 43 5.30 -3.91 11.82
N ALA A 44 4.22 -3.30 12.31
CA ALA A 44 4.04 -2.98 13.72
C ALA A 44 3.85 -4.23 14.60
N PHE A 45 3.09 -5.22 14.14
CA PHE A 45 2.81 -6.45 14.90
C PHE A 45 3.99 -7.44 14.94
N THR A 46 4.97 -7.23 14.07
CA THR A 46 6.19 -8.06 13.99
C THR A 46 7.43 -7.29 14.43
N ASP A 47 7.26 -6.18 15.14
CA ASP A 47 8.38 -5.35 15.64
C ASP A 47 9.39 -4.95 14.54
N GLY A 48 8.91 -4.77 13.32
CA GLY A 48 9.72 -4.43 12.16
C GLY A 48 10.36 -5.60 11.42
N GLU A 49 10.21 -6.82 11.93
CA GLU A 49 10.87 -8.02 11.38
C GLU A 49 10.24 -8.46 10.05
N MET A 50 8.93 -8.29 9.87
CA MET A 50 8.27 -8.64 8.61
C MET A 50 7.92 -7.40 7.78
N ARG A 51 8.39 -7.39 6.52
CA ARG A 51 8.07 -6.37 5.51
C ARG A 51 7.15 -6.96 4.44
N THR A 52 6.33 -6.12 3.81
CA THR A 52 5.45 -6.53 2.72
C THR A 52 5.93 -6.00 1.38
N LEU A 53 6.00 -6.88 0.39
CA LEU A 53 6.22 -6.56 -1.01
C LEU A 53 5.00 -7.02 -1.80
N GLY A 54 4.60 -6.25 -2.80
CA GLY A 54 3.54 -6.69 -3.69
C GLY A 54 3.18 -5.66 -4.74
N THR A 55 2.29 -6.08 -5.63
CA THR A 55 1.77 -5.20 -6.68
C THR A 55 0.63 -4.37 -6.10
N ALA A 56 0.47 -3.11 -6.51
CA ALA A 56 -0.65 -2.27 -6.10
C ALA A 56 -1.59 -1.99 -7.28
N ARG A 57 -2.89 -1.84 -7.03
CA ARG A 57 -3.83 -1.41 -8.09
C ARG A 57 -3.49 0.01 -8.56
N ILE A 58 -3.48 0.24 -9.87
CA ILE A 58 -3.05 1.51 -10.48
C ILE A 58 -3.80 2.73 -9.92
N GLY A 59 -5.10 2.62 -9.65
CA GLY A 59 -5.90 3.71 -9.06
C GLY A 59 -5.56 4.04 -7.60
N LEU A 60 -4.83 3.17 -6.90
CA LEU A 60 -4.32 3.41 -5.55
C LEU A 60 -2.86 3.92 -5.57
N GLN A 61 -2.08 3.57 -6.60
CA GLN A 61 -0.68 3.98 -6.73
C GLN A 61 -0.54 5.50 -6.75
N GLY A 62 -1.31 6.20 -7.59
CA GLY A 62 -1.25 7.67 -7.66
C GLY A 62 -1.72 8.37 -6.38
N LYS A 63 -2.58 7.70 -5.59
CA LYS A 63 -3.11 8.27 -4.34
C LYS A 63 -2.10 8.20 -3.19
N TRP A 64 -1.31 7.13 -3.13
CA TRP A 64 -0.44 6.85 -1.98
C TRP A 64 1.03 7.06 -2.30
N ASN A 65 1.45 6.75 -3.53
CA ASN A 65 2.86 6.74 -3.93
C ASN A 65 3.14 7.70 -5.09
N GLY A 66 2.29 8.70 -5.33
CA GLY A 66 2.41 9.59 -6.49
C GLY A 66 3.80 10.22 -6.62
N GLY A 67 4.31 10.83 -5.54
CA GLY A 67 5.64 11.45 -5.53
C GLY A 67 6.78 10.44 -5.78
N MET A 68 6.76 9.31 -5.07
CA MET A 68 7.77 8.26 -5.23
C MET A 68 7.73 7.62 -6.62
N LEU A 69 6.54 7.47 -7.20
CA LEU A 69 6.34 6.92 -8.54
C LEU A 69 6.85 7.88 -9.62
N GLU A 70 6.60 9.18 -9.51
CA GLU A 70 7.14 10.17 -10.47
C GLU A 70 8.67 10.24 -10.37
N ALA A 71 9.23 10.25 -9.16
CA ALA A 71 10.67 10.23 -8.98
C ALA A 71 11.31 8.95 -9.57
N ALA A 72 10.66 7.79 -9.41
CA ALA A 72 11.11 6.54 -10.00
C ALA A 72 11.00 6.55 -11.52
N LYS A 73 9.92 7.12 -12.10
CA LYS A 73 9.81 7.31 -13.55
C LYS A 73 10.97 8.14 -14.09
N ASP A 74 11.34 9.22 -13.40
CA ASP A 74 12.47 10.06 -13.82
C ASP A 74 13.79 9.30 -13.79
N ARG A 75 14.04 8.48 -12.75
CA ARG A 75 15.21 7.59 -12.71
C ARG A 75 15.17 6.53 -13.82
N CYS A 76 13.98 6.02 -14.15
CA CYS A 76 13.79 4.98 -15.15
C CYS A 76 13.95 5.48 -16.61
N LYS A 77 13.93 6.79 -16.87
CA LYS A 77 14.04 7.33 -18.24
C LYS A 77 15.39 7.04 -18.92
N GLY A 78 16.46 6.86 -18.14
CA GLY A 78 17.82 6.68 -18.66
C GLY A 78 18.35 5.25 -18.60
N VAL A 79 17.55 4.28 -18.15
CA VAL A 79 17.98 2.89 -17.98
C VAL A 79 17.53 2.00 -19.13
N GLU A 80 18.23 0.87 -19.29
CA GLU A 80 17.96 -0.11 -20.33
C GLU A 80 16.53 -0.66 -20.23
N ARG A 81 15.91 -0.87 -21.39
CA ARG A 81 14.58 -1.47 -21.51
C ARG A 81 14.57 -2.86 -20.85
N GLY A 82 13.58 -3.11 -19.99
CA GLY A 82 13.49 -4.34 -19.21
C GLY A 82 13.98 -4.19 -17.77
N THR A 83 14.59 -3.05 -17.42
CA THR A 83 14.88 -2.68 -16.03
C THR A 83 13.58 -2.36 -15.29
N TRP A 84 13.57 -2.66 -13.98
CA TRP A 84 12.48 -2.32 -13.08
C TRP A 84 13.06 -1.74 -11.78
N GLU A 85 12.26 -0.92 -11.10
CA GLU A 85 12.62 -0.31 -9.81
C GLU A 85 11.55 -0.65 -8.78
N LEU A 86 11.98 -1.09 -7.60
CA LEU A 86 11.10 -1.23 -6.45
C LEU A 86 10.98 0.11 -5.75
N ILE A 87 9.76 0.62 -5.62
CA ILE A 87 9.47 1.85 -4.88
C ILE A 87 8.86 1.53 -3.51
N VAL A 88 9.31 2.25 -2.49
CA VAL A 88 8.72 2.19 -1.15
C VAL A 88 7.36 2.89 -1.19
N ALA A 89 6.39 2.33 -0.48
CA ALA A 89 5.10 2.99 -0.30
C ALA A 89 5.26 4.17 0.67
N ASP A 90 4.77 5.34 0.27
CA ASP A 90 4.89 6.55 1.09
C ASP A 90 3.79 6.59 2.15
N ASP A 91 4.08 7.28 3.25
CA ASP A 91 3.15 7.44 4.34
C ASP A 91 1.96 8.32 3.92
N LEU A 92 0.77 7.93 4.35
CA LEU A 92 -0.41 8.75 4.13
C LEU A 92 -0.26 10.08 4.89
N PRO A 93 -0.52 11.22 4.24
CA PRO A 93 -0.58 12.52 4.93
C PRO A 93 -1.57 12.45 6.10
N VAL A 94 -1.24 13.09 7.23
CA VAL A 94 -2.05 13.02 8.47
C VAL A 94 -3.54 13.37 8.27
N ASP A 95 -3.87 14.19 7.26
CA ASP A 95 -5.23 14.61 6.93
C ASP A 95 -5.89 13.88 5.74
N TRP A 96 -5.32 12.76 5.27
CA TRP A 96 -5.80 12.07 4.08
C TRP A 96 -7.26 11.61 4.17
N GLU A 97 -7.75 11.26 5.37
CA GLU A 97 -9.14 10.86 5.59
C GLU A 97 -10.11 12.02 5.40
N LYS A 98 -9.73 13.23 5.83
CA LYS A 98 -10.52 14.45 5.64
C LYS A 98 -10.59 14.80 4.15
N GLN A 99 -9.46 14.70 3.44
CA GLN A 99 -9.41 14.89 1.98
C GLN A 99 -10.27 13.85 1.24
N GLN A 100 -10.29 12.59 1.71
CA GLN A 100 -11.11 11.56 1.08
C GLN A 100 -12.61 11.75 1.31
N LYS A 101 -13.01 12.23 2.50
CA LYS A 101 -14.40 12.62 2.77
C LYS A 101 -14.82 13.77 1.86
N LEU A 102 -14.01 14.82 1.75
CA LEU A 102 -14.26 15.96 0.86
C LEU A 102 -14.44 15.54 -0.61
N ILE A 103 -13.55 14.70 -1.14
CA ILE A 103 -13.65 14.19 -2.52
C ILE A 103 -14.92 13.37 -2.73
N ARG A 104 -15.32 12.54 -1.74
CA ARG A 104 -16.58 11.77 -1.82
C ARG A 104 -17.81 12.68 -1.80
N THR A 105 -17.82 13.71 -0.96
CA THR A 105 -18.91 14.68 -0.89
C THR A 105 -19.04 15.45 -2.20
N HIS A 106 -17.94 16.04 -2.71
CA HIS A 106 -17.96 16.76 -3.99
C HIS A 106 -18.35 15.87 -5.17
N ARG A 107 -17.91 14.60 -5.19
CA ARG A 107 -18.32 13.64 -6.23
C ARG A 107 -19.81 13.34 -6.17
N ASN A 108 -20.37 13.17 -4.97
CA ASN A 108 -21.80 12.93 -4.81
C ASN A 108 -22.63 14.16 -5.19
N ASP A 109 -22.17 15.36 -4.85
CA ASP A 109 -22.82 16.62 -5.24
C ASP A 109 -22.83 16.79 -6.76
N SER A 110 -21.70 16.50 -7.44
CA SER A 110 -21.62 16.55 -8.90
C SER A 110 -22.53 15.53 -9.61
N LEU A 111 -22.79 14.38 -8.97
CA LEU A 111 -23.72 13.37 -9.48
C LEU A 111 -25.18 13.75 -9.26
N LEU A 112 -25.48 14.52 -8.21
CA LEU A 112 -26.81 15.06 -7.96
C LEU A 112 -27.14 16.21 -8.91
N THR A 113 -26.20 17.12 -9.16
CA THR A 113 -26.39 18.23 -10.12
C THR A 113 -26.57 17.74 -11.55
N ASN A 114 -25.87 16.66 -11.95
CA ASN A 114 -26.00 16.07 -13.28
C ASN A 114 -27.27 15.22 -13.47
N LYS A 115 -28.04 14.94 -12.40
CA LYS A 115 -29.34 14.25 -12.47
C LYS A 115 -30.54 15.21 -12.49
N LEU A 116 -30.31 16.50 -12.24
CA LEU A 116 -31.32 17.55 -12.19
C LEU A 116 -31.39 18.39 -13.48
N ASN A 117 -30.54 18.08 -14.46
CA ASN A 117 -30.57 18.56 -15.84
C ASN A 117 -30.94 17.40 -16.77
#